data_AF-A0A0L0SDU8-F1
#
_entry.id   AF-A0A0L0SDU8-F1
#
_cell.length_a   1.000
_cell.length_b   1.000
_cell.length_c   1.000
_cell.angle_alpha   90.00
_cell.angle_beta   90.00
_cell.angle_gamma   90.00
#
_symmetry.space_group_name_H-M   'P 1'
#
loop_
_entity.id
_entity.type
_entity.pdbx_description
1 polymer ?
#
loop_
_entity_poly.entity_id
_entity_poly.type
_entity_poly.pdbx_seq_one_letter_code
_entity_poly.pdbx_strand_id
1 'polypeptide(L)'
;MSVTTTYFDTLPKNFTQVQVASNDQGIETAAFLEATEGLIALLDLLGSAAFKPVQSDMAGNVKKIRDKYVTDTAKYTTLQAIVLDEKADKKKTATEGLLWLKRGLEFCAKALRRSHDQPSEELSDSFTKAYEETLKPFHGMFVRPIFTMAMKACPYRKDFYSKLGSDEARVQAQLDAWLVALEERLAILVRFYKDGQFE
;
A
#
# COMPACT_ATOMS: atom_id res chain seq x y z
N MET A 1 -10.69 11.77 -29.96
CA MET A 1 -11.20 12.19 -28.63
C MET A 1 -10.00 12.23 -27.71
N SER A 2 -9.79 13.33 -26.97
CA SER A 2 -8.71 13.37 -25.96
C SER A 2 -9.06 12.39 -24.85
N VAL A 3 -8.20 11.42 -24.60
CA VAL A 3 -8.33 10.53 -23.43
C VAL A 3 -8.22 11.41 -22.18
N THR A 4 -9.21 11.34 -21.29
CA THR A 4 -9.26 12.12 -20.04
C THR A 4 -8.31 11.51 -19.01
N THR A 5 -7.32 12.28 -18.55
CA THR A 5 -6.33 11.85 -17.55
C THR A 5 -6.99 11.39 -16.25
N THR A 6 -6.60 10.23 -15.75
CA THR A 6 -7.00 9.73 -14.42
C THR A 6 -5.84 9.88 -13.42
N TYR A 7 -6.12 9.69 -12.14
CA TYR A 7 -5.10 9.65 -11.10
C TYR A 7 -3.98 8.64 -11.41
N PHE A 8 -4.33 7.45 -11.91
CA PHE A 8 -3.38 6.39 -12.22
C PHE A 8 -2.42 6.75 -13.36
N ASP A 9 -2.84 7.64 -14.28
CA ASP A 9 -1.97 8.15 -15.34
C ASP A 9 -0.95 9.18 -14.81
N THR A 10 -1.20 9.79 -13.65
CA THR A 10 -0.30 10.77 -13.03
C THR A 10 0.81 10.13 -12.21
N LEU A 11 0.67 8.84 -11.89
CA LEU A 11 1.64 8.13 -11.08
C LEU A 11 2.93 7.86 -11.86
N PRO A 12 4.11 8.23 -11.32
CA PRO A 12 5.40 7.86 -11.94
C PRO A 12 5.57 6.34 -12.09
N LYS A 13 4.99 5.59 -11.15
CA LYS A 13 4.97 4.13 -11.14
C LYS A 13 3.63 3.58 -10.67
N ASN A 14 3.11 2.61 -11.41
CA ASN A 14 1.95 1.81 -11.04
C ASN A 14 2.38 0.43 -10.52
N PHE A 15 1.59 -0.19 -9.63
CA PHE A 15 1.87 -1.57 -9.19
C PHE A 15 1.86 -2.59 -10.33
N THR A 16 1.10 -2.32 -11.40
CA THR A 16 1.12 -3.12 -12.64
C THR A 16 2.49 -3.14 -13.34
N GLN A 17 3.35 -2.16 -13.05
CA GLN A 17 4.69 -2.03 -13.62
C GLN A 17 5.79 -2.55 -12.66
N VAL A 18 5.44 -2.95 -11.43
CA VAL A 18 6.39 -3.48 -10.46
C VAL A 18 6.71 -4.93 -10.82
N GLN A 19 7.95 -5.19 -11.23
CA GLN A 19 8.36 -6.52 -11.69
C GLN A 19 8.51 -7.50 -10.51
N VAL A 20 8.15 -8.75 -10.78
CA VAL A 20 8.38 -9.89 -9.89
C VAL A 20 9.37 -10.81 -10.62
N ALA A 21 10.55 -11.00 -10.03
CA ALA A 21 11.58 -11.86 -10.58
C ALA A 21 11.11 -13.32 -10.61
N SER A 22 11.31 -14.00 -11.74
CA SER A 22 10.81 -15.36 -12.01
C SER A 22 11.40 -16.44 -11.11
N ASN A 23 12.55 -16.20 -10.49
CA ASN A 23 13.36 -17.25 -9.89
C ASN A 23 13.11 -17.42 -8.38
N ASP A 24 12.73 -16.32 -7.70
CA ASP A 24 12.51 -16.28 -6.24
C ASP A 24 11.26 -15.47 -5.85
N GLN A 25 10.40 -15.13 -6.84
CA GLN A 25 9.29 -14.18 -6.67
C GLN A 25 9.75 -12.82 -6.08
N GLY A 26 11.01 -12.44 -6.32
CA GLY A 26 11.60 -11.21 -5.79
C GLY A 26 10.91 -9.96 -6.33
N ILE A 27 10.45 -9.06 -5.46
CA ILE A 27 9.76 -7.83 -5.87
C ILE A 27 10.80 -6.72 -6.03
N GLU A 28 10.82 -6.08 -7.20
CA GLU A 28 11.79 -5.02 -7.52
C GLU A 28 11.65 -3.82 -6.56
N THR A 29 12.73 -3.52 -5.82
CA THR A 29 12.69 -2.61 -4.67
C THR A 29 12.30 -1.19 -5.06
N ALA A 30 12.94 -0.62 -6.09
CA ALA A 30 12.76 0.79 -6.41
C ALA A 30 11.35 1.05 -6.95
N ALA A 31 10.86 0.25 -7.91
CA ALA A 31 9.49 0.42 -8.40
C ALA A 31 8.45 0.15 -7.32
N PHE A 32 8.65 -0.82 -6.43
CA PHE A 32 7.69 -1.07 -5.36
C PHE A 32 7.55 0.14 -4.42
N LEU A 33 8.69 0.73 -4.01
CA LEU A 33 8.68 1.91 -3.15
C LEU A 33 8.07 3.13 -3.86
N GLU A 34 8.37 3.33 -5.15
CA GLU A 34 7.80 4.42 -5.96
C GLU A 34 6.28 4.24 -6.17
N ALA A 35 5.82 3.02 -6.46
CA ALA A 35 4.39 2.72 -6.55
C ALA A 35 3.67 2.90 -5.20
N THR A 36 4.34 2.57 -4.10
CA THR A 36 3.81 2.77 -2.74
C THR A 36 3.69 4.25 -2.39
N GLU A 37 4.61 5.10 -2.83
CA GLU A 37 4.48 6.56 -2.70
C GLU A 37 3.26 7.10 -3.46
N GLY A 38 2.95 6.50 -4.61
CA GLY A 38 1.68 6.72 -5.32
C GLY A 38 0.46 6.39 -4.45
N LEU A 39 0.43 5.23 -3.77
CA LEU A 39 -0.66 4.91 -2.84
C LEU A 39 -0.75 5.92 -1.69
N ILE A 40 0.37 6.31 -1.09
CA ILE A 40 0.38 7.29 0.00
C ILE A 40 -0.21 8.64 -0.45
N ALA A 41 0.11 9.07 -1.68
CA ALA A 41 -0.47 10.26 -2.29
C ALA A 41 -1.97 10.09 -2.61
N LEU A 42 -2.44 8.89 -2.92
CA LEU A 42 -3.87 8.62 -3.13
C LEU A 42 -4.67 8.87 -1.84
N LEU A 43 -4.07 8.62 -0.67
CA LEU A 43 -4.71 8.92 0.62
C LEU A 43 -4.96 10.43 0.83
N ASP A 44 -4.21 11.32 0.16
CA ASP A 44 -4.52 12.76 0.19
C ASP A 44 -5.88 13.08 -0.45
N LEU A 45 -6.33 12.25 -1.41
CA LEU A 45 -7.62 12.42 -2.07
C LEU A 45 -8.80 12.14 -1.13
N LEU A 46 -8.56 11.43 -0.01
CA LEU A 46 -9.55 11.31 1.07
C LEU A 46 -9.83 12.67 1.73
N GLY A 47 -8.93 13.65 1.59
CA GLY A 47 -9.19 15.06 1.90
C GLY A 47 -9.36 15.37 3.38
N SER A 48 -8.88 14.50 4.26
CA SER A 48 -9.01 14.65 5.71
C SER A 48 -7.66 14.58 6.40
N ALA A 49 -7.38 15.55 7.26
CA ALA A 49 -6.19 15.56 8.10
C ALA A 49 -6.13 14.35 9.07
N ALA A 50 -7.24 13.64 9.26
CA ALA A 50 -7.30 12.42 10.05
C ALA A 50 -6.49 11.26 9.44
N PHE A 51 -6.18 11.32 8.14
CA PHE A 51 -5.31 10.33 7.47
C PHE A 51 -3.82 10.62 7.59
N LYS A 52 -3.40 11.79 8.07
CA LYS A 52 -1.98 12.14 8.24
C LYS A 52 -1.18 11.12 9.05
N PRO A 53 -1.70 10.55 10.16
CA PRO A 53 -0.98 9.50 10.89
C PRO A 53 -0.75 8.24 10.05
N VAL A 54 -1.72 7.84 9.22
CA VAL A 54 -1.61 6.67 8.32
C VAL A 54 -0.52 6.93 7.28
N GLN A 55 -0.57 8.09 6.62
CA GLN A 55 0.43 8.48 5.62
C GLN A 55 1.83 8.58 6.22
N SER A 56 1.95 9.16 7.43
CA SER A 56 3.24 9.32 8.11
C SER A 56 3.85 7.97 8.49
N ASP A 57 3.05 7.02 8.97
CA ASP A 57 3.50 5.66 9.25
C ASP A 57 4.03 4.97 7.99
N MET A 58 3.24 4.98 6.90
CA MET A 58 3.63 4.37 5.63
C MET A 58 4.89 5.03 5.04
N ALA A 59 4.95 6.36 5.01
CA ALA A 59 6.11 7.10 4.50
C ALA A 59 7.37 6.83 5.34
N GLY A 60 7.24 6.74 6.67
CA GLY A 60 8.33 6.37 7.56
C GLY A 60 8.85 4.96 7.27
N ASN A 61 7.96 4.01 7.00
CA ASN A 61 8.34 2.64 6.66
C ASN A 61 8.96 2.52 5.26
N VAL A 62 8.45 3.25 4.26
CA VAL A 62 9.08 3.42 2.95
C VAL A 62 10.51 3.95 3.11
N LYS A 63 10.70 4.98 3.96
CA LYS A 63 12.02 5.55 4.21
C LYS A 63 13.00 4.52 4.79
N LYS A 64 12.59 3.71 5.77
CA LYS A 64 13.47 2.67 6.34
C LYS A 64 13.99 1.69 5.28
N ILE A 65 13.12 1.27 4.36
CA ILE A 65 13.49 0.34 3.28
C ILE A 65 14.39 1.06 2.28
N ARG A 66 14.04 2.29 1.89
CA ARG A 66 14.83 3.09 0.96
C ARG A 66 16.24 3.38 1.50
N ASP A 67 16.35 3.69 2.79
CA ASP A 67 17.64 3.93 3.45
C ASP A 67 18.56 2.71 3.34
N LYS A 68 18.05 1.47 3.48
CA LYS A 68 18.83 0.24 3.26
C LYS A 68 19.13 0.03 1.77
N TYR A 69 18.14 0.20 0.89
CA TYR A 69 18.29 0.04 -0.56
C TYR A 69 19.45 0.87 -1.13
N VAL A 70 19.56 2.15 -0.76
CA VAL A 70 20.58 3.06 -1.29
C VAL A 70 22.00 2.76 -0.79
N THR A 71 22.17 1.88 0.20
CA THR A 71 23.52 1.48 0.66
C THR A 71 24.23 0.57 -0.35
N ASP A 72 23.48 -0.19 -1.15
CA ASP A 72 24.01 -1.02 -2.24
C ASP A 72 22.87 -1.40 -3.20
N THR A 73 22.59 -0.54 -4.18
CA THR A 73 21.46 -0.74 -5.12
C THR A 73 21.66 -1.94 -6.04
N ALA A 74 22.90 -2.39 -6.26
CA ALA A 74 23.20 -3.58 -7.06
C ALA A 74 22.89 -4.87 -6.29
N LYS A 75 23.04 -4.85 -4.96
CA LYS A 75 22.70 -5.97 -4.07
C LYS A 75 21.22 -6.01 -3.70
N TYR A 76 20.62 -4.87 -3.41
CA TYR A 76 19.25 -4.78 -2.87
C TYR A 76 18.18 -4.56 -3.96
N THR A 77 18.34 -5.23 -5.10
CA THR A 77 17.43 -5.13 -6.25
C THR A 77 16.02 -5.62 -5.94
N THR A 78 15.85 -6.47 -4.92
CA THR A 78 14.55 -6.95 -4.46
C THR A 78 14.31 -6.73 -2.96
N LEU A 79 13.04 -6.59 -2.58
CA LEU A 79 12.64 -6.47 -1.17
C LEU A 79 13.08 -7.68 -0.34
N GLN A 80 13.02 -8.87 -0.92
CA GLN A 80 13.46 -10.11 -0.28
C GLN A 80 14.96 -10.11 -0.04
N ALA A 81 15.78 -9.60 -0.98
CA ALA A 81 17.22 -9.48 -0.78
C ALA A 81 17.57 -8.59 0.41
N ILE A 82 16.80 -7.51 0.64
CA ILE A 82 16.95 -6.66 1.83
C ILE A 82 16.69 -7.46 3.12
N VAL A 83 15.58 -8.18 3.18
CA VAL A 83 15.19 -8.92 4.40
C VAL A 83 16.14 -10.08 4.68
N LEU A 84 16.55 -10.82 3.64
CA LEU A 84 17.49 -11.94 3.78
C LEU A 84 18.86 -11.47 4.26
N ASP A 85 19.31 -10.29 3.82
CA ASP A 85 20.57 -9.70 4.27
C ASP A 85 20.50 -9.26 5.74
N GLU A 86 19.45 -8.55 6.14
CA GLU A 86 19.26 -8.12 7.54
C GLU A 86 19.03 -9.30 8.50
N LYS A 87 18.74 -10.52 8.00
CA LYS A 87 18.57 -11.70 8.85
C LYS A 87 19.79 -11.94 9.76
N ALA A 88 20.99 -11.72 9.23
CA ALA A 88 22.24 -11.86 9.97
C ALA A 88 22.53 -10.67 10.90
N ASP A 89 21.84 -9.54 10.71
CA ASP A 89 22.10 -8.31 11.42
C ASP A 89 21.41 -8.28 12.79
N LYS A 90 22.07 -7.58 13.74
CA LYS A 90 21.49 -7.29 15.06
C LYS A 90 20.31 -6.33 14.98
N LYS A 91 20.32 -5.42 14.00
CA LYS A 91 19.25 -4.44 13.75
C LYS A 91 18.58 -4.77 12.42
N LYS A 92 17.26 -4.93 12.41
CA LYS A 92 16.48 -5.34 11.24
C LYS A 92 15.52 -4.24 10.80
N THR A 93 16.04 -3.01 10.70
CA THR A 93 15.24 -1.79 10.54
C THR A 93 14.40 -1.82 9.26
N ALA A 94 14.98 -2.27 8.13
CA ALA A 94 14.24 -2.33 6.87
C ALA A 94 13.25 -3.50 6.85
N THR A 95 13.58 -4.63 7.48
CA THR A 95 12.70 -5.79 7.64
C THR A 95 11.47 -5.45 8.46
N GLU A 96 11.66 -4.77 9.60
CA GLU A 96 10.55 -4.26 10.42
C GLU A 96 9.76 -3.18 9.67
N GLY A 97 10.45 -2.29 8.94
CA GLY A 97 9.80 -1.28 8.09
C GLY A 97 8.89 -1.93 7.05
N LEU A 98 9.39 -2.93 6.32
CA LEU A 98 8.61 -3.64 5.30
C LEU A 98 7.48 -4.48 5.91
N LEU A 99 7.64 -5.03 7.12
CA LEU A 99 6.55 -5.71 7.84
C LEU A 99 5.37 -4.77 8.08
N TRP A 100 5.63 -3.60 8.65
CA TRP A 100 4.58 -2.61 8.93
C TRP A 100 4.01 -2.02 7.64
N LEU A 101 4.85 -1.76 6.64
CA LEU A 101 4.40 -1.29 5.34
C LEU A 101 3.47 -2.31 4.67
N LYS A 102 3.83 -3.60 4.67
CA LYS A 102 3.00 -4.69 4.14
C LYS A 102 1.63 -4.70 4.81
N ARG A 103 1.58 -4.65 6.15
CA ARG A 103 0.31 -4.60 6.89
C ARG A 103 -0.53 -3.37 6.54
N GLY A 104 0.10 -2.20 6.37
CA GLY A 104 -0.55 -0.97 5.94
C GLY A 104 -1.10 -1.04 4.51
N LEU A 105 -0.34 -1.64 3.60
CA LEU A 105 -0.75 -1.89 2.22
C LEU A 105 -1.89 -2.91 2.12
N GLU A 106 -1.86 -3.99 2.91
CA GLU A 106 -2.96 -4.97 3.02
C GLU A 106 -4.27 -4.31 3.46
N PHE A 107 -4.19 -3.41 4.43
CA PHE A 107 -5.32 -2.58 4.85
C PHE A 107 -5.88 -1.73 3.69
N CYS A 108 -5.03 -0.96 3.01
CA CYS A 108 -5.46 -0.09 1.92
C CYS A 108 -6.02 -0.87 0.73
N ALA A 109 -5.34 -1.95 0.32
CA ALA A 109 -5.79 -2.83 -0.75
C ALA A 109 -7.19 -3.39 -0.44
N LYS A 110 -7.37 -3.93 0.77
CA LYS A 110 -8.66 -4.51 1.20
C LYS A 110 -9.77 -3.47 1.27
N ALA A 111 -9.48 -2.28 1.77
CA ALA A 111 -10.44 -1.18 1.85
C ALA A 111 -10.90 -0.71 0.46
N LEU A 112 -9.95 -0.49 -0.44
CA LEU A 112 -10.22 -0.02 -1.80
C LEU A 112 -10.89 -1.11 -2.66
N ARG A 113 -10.45 -2.37 -2.55
CA ARG A 113 -11.10 -3.53 -3.18
C ARG A 113 -12.55 -3.65 -2.76
N ARG A 114 -12.81 -3.55 -1.46
CA ARG A 114 -14.17 -3.61 -0.93
C ARG A 114 -15.07 -2.49 -1.48
N SER A 115 -14.56 -1.26 -1.49
CA SER A 115 -15.27 -0.10 -2.07
C SER A 115 -15.48 -0.22 -3.59
N HIS A 116 -14.53 -0.84 -4.30
CA HIS A 116 -14.63 -1.10 -5.74
C HIS A 116 -15.73 -2.14 -6.03
N ASP A 117 -15.72 -3.28 -5.33
CA ASP A 117 -16.61 -4.40 -5.58
C ASP A 117 -18.04 -4.18 -5.04
N GLN A 118 -18.22 -3.26 -4.09
CA GLN A 118 -19.51 -2.93 -3.48
C GLN A 118 -19.85 -1.44 -3.69
N PRO A 119 -20.35 -1.04 -4.88
CA PRO A 119 -20.61 0.37 -5.19
C PRO A 119 -21.62 1.06 -4.28
N SER A 120 -22.46 0.30 -3.57
CA SER A 120 -23.44 0.79 -2.61
C SER A 120 -22.91 0.94 -1.18
N GLU A 121 -21.71 0.45 -0.87
CA GLU A 121 -21.11 0.58 0.46
C GLU A 121 -20.36 1.91 0.56
N GLU A 122 -20.55 2.67 1.65
CA GLU A 122 -19.81 3.92 1.83
C GLU A 122 -18.34 3.66 2.16
N LEU A 123 -17.49 4.62 1.78
CA LEU A 123 -16.04 4.47 1.89
C LEU A 123 -15.58 4.30 3.34
N SER A 124 -16.25 4.96 4.29
CA SER A 124 -15.99 4.80 5.72
C SER A 124 -16.27 3.38 6.22
N ASP A 125 -17.32 2.72 5.70
CA ASP A 125 -17.65 1.34 6.05
C ASP A 125 -16.62 0.37 5.47
N SER A 126 -16.22 0.57 4.21
CA SER A 126 -15.19 -0.26 3.57
C SER A 126 -13.85 -0.19 4.30
N PHE A 127 -13.40 1.03 4.62
CA PHE A 127 -12.17 1.25 5.39
C PHE A 127 -12.29 0.71 6.82
N THR A 128 -13.44 0.86 7.46
CA THR A 128 -13.65 0.35 8.83
C THR A 128 -13.50 -1.16 8.86
N LYS A 129 -14.21 -1.89 7.99
CA LYS A 129 -14.15 -3.36 7.95
C LYS A 129 -12.75 -3.86 7.57
N ALA A 130 -12.11 -3.23 6.59
CA ALA A 130 -10.73 -3.56 6.23
C ALA A 130 -9.77 -3.41 7.42
N TYR A 131 -9.87 -2.33 8.20
CA TYR A 131 -9.04 -2.10 9.38
C TYR A 131 -9.20 -3.22 10.42
N GLU A 132 -10.45 -3.63 10.68
CA GLU A 132 -10.74 -4.68 11.65
C GLU A 132 -10.11 -6.02 11.28
N GLU A 133 -10.07 -6.32 9.99
CA GLU A 133 -9.55 -7.57 9.44
C GLU A 133 -8.03 -7.57 9.20
N THR A 134 -7.35 -6.42 9.34
CA THR A 134 -5.93 -6.27 8.97
C THR A 134 -5.08 -5.65 10.08
N LEU A 135 -5.12 -4.33 10.28
CA LEU A 135 -4.22 -3.59 11.18
C LEU A 135 -4.66 -3.61 12.65
N LYS A 136 -5.96 -3.73 12.94
CA LYS A 136 -6.51 -3.65 14.30
C LYS A 136 -5.86 -4.63 15.30
N PRO A 137 -5.56 -5.89 14.94
CA PRO A 137 -4.85 -6.83 15.82
C PRO A 137 -3.45 -6.33 16.25
N PHE A 138 -2.77 -5.57 15.40
CA PHE A 138 -1.40 -5.10 15.63
C PHE A 138 -1.33 -3.73 16.33
N HIS A 139 -2.43 -2.96 16.33
CA HIS A 139 -2.49 -1.66 17.00
C HIS A 139 -2.87 -1.80 18.48
N GLY A 140 -2.10 -1.16 19.36
CA GLY A 140 -2.41 -1.06 20.78
C GLY A 140 -3.54 -0.07 21.09
N MET A 141 -3.94 0.00 22.37
CA MET A 141 -5.08 0.80 22.83
C MET A 141 -4.98 2.31 22.53
N PHE A 142 -3.77 2.84 22.33
CA PHE A 142 -3.55 4.24 22.00
C PHE A 142 -3.59 4.55 20.49
N VAL A 143 -3.28 3.57 19.64
CA VAL A 143 -3.24 3.74 18.18
C VAL A 143 -4.61 3.46 17.54
N ARG A 144 -5.37 2.50 18.10
CA ARG A 144 -6.72 2.14 17.59
C ARG A 144 -7.69 3.33 17.45
N PRO A 145 -7.79 4.26 18.42
CA PRO A 145 -8.69 5.41 18.29
C PRO A 145 -8.32 6.35 17.14
N ILE A 146 -7.01 6.53 16.87
CA ILE A 146 -6.52 7.38 15.78
C ILE A 146 -6.99 6.85 14.44
N PHE A 147 -6.81 5.55 14.19
CA PHE A 147 -7.28 4.92 12.96
C PHE A 147 -8.80 4.93 12.86
N THR A 148 -9.52 4.61 13.94
CA THR A 148 -10.98 4.70 13.98
C THR A 148 -11.49 6.09 13.57
N MET A 149 -10.82 7.15 14.02
CA MET A 149 -11.15 8.52 13.61
C MET A 149 -10.86 8.74 12.12
N ALA A 150 -9.74 8.24 11.60
CA ALA A 150 -9.41 8.31 10.18
C ALA A 150 -10.51 7.67 9.31
N MET A 151 -10.92 6.44 9.62
CA MET A 151 -11.99 5.75 8.87
C MET A 151 -13.32 6.51 8.90
N LYS A 152 -13.70 7.09 10.05
CA LYS A 152 -14.90 7.92 10.17
C LYS A 152 -14.82 9.23 9.37
N ALA A 153 -13.61 9.67 9.06
CA ALA A 153 -13.36 10.88 8.28
C ALA A 153 -13.14 10.60 6.79
N CYS A 154 -13.38 9.37 6.32
CA CYS A 154 -13.48 9.10 4.88
C CYS A 154 -14.56 10.01 4.26
N PRO A 155 -14.32 10.56 3.05
CA PRO A 155 -15.34 11.29 2.31
C PRO A 155 -16.43 10.32 1.83
N TYR A 156 -17.53 10.88 1.32
CA TYR A 156 -18.50 10.07 0.57
C TYR A 156 -17.82 9.35 -0.58
N ARG A 157 -18.22 8.10 -0.83
CA ARG A 157 -17.64 7.27 -1.89
C ARG A 157 -17.60 8.02 -3.23
N LYS A 158 -18.73 8.60 -3.65
CA LYS A 158 -18.84 9.35 -4.91
C LYS A 158 -17.82 10.48 -5.05
N ASP A 159 -17.50 11.17 -3.95
CA ASP A 159 -16.59 12.32 -3.94
C ASP A 159 -15.13 11.86 -4.01
N PHE A 160 -14.82 10.67 -3.49
CA PHE A 160 -13.52 10.06 -3.66
C PHE A 160 -13.30 9.61 -5.12
N TYR A 161 -14.24 8.86 -5.70
CA TYR A 161 -14.09 8.35 -7.07
C TYR A 161 -14.07 9.48 -8.12
N SER A 162 -14.80 10.57 -7.91
CA SER A 162 -14.75 11.73 -8.83
C SER A 162 -13.37 12.41 -8.86
N LYS A 163 -12.58 12.30 -7.78
CA LYS A 163 -11.18 12.78 -7.74
C LYS A 163 -10.20 11.87 -8.46
N LEU A 164 -10.56 10.60 -8.70
CA LEU A 164 -9.71 9.67 -9.45
C LEU A 164 -9.77 9.90 -10.96
N GLY A 165 -10.83 10.55 -11.46
CA GLY A 165 -10.99 10.89 -12.87
C GLY A 165 -12.45 11.05 -13.25
N SER A 166 -12.71 11.77 -14.35
CA SER A 166 -14.07 12.00 -14.86
C SER A 166 -14.64 10.85 -15.70
N ASP A 167 -13.77 9.98 -16.24
CA ASP A 167 -14.18 8.76 -16.96
C ASP A 167 -14.28 7.60 -15.96
N GLU A 168 -15.49 7.36 -15.45
CA GLU A 168 -15.74 6.35 -14.43
C GLU A 168 -15.37 4.94 -14.89
N ALA A 169 -15.72 4.54 -16.12
CA ALA A 169 -15.42 3.21 -16.63
C ALA A 169 -13.91 2.97 -16.70
N ARG A 170 -13.15 3.98 -17.14
CA ARG A 170 -11.69 3.93 -17.17
C ARG A 170 -11.08 3.90 -15.76
N VAL A 171 -11.61 4.70 -14.84
CA VAL A 171 -11.17 4.70 -13.43
C VAL A 171 -11.39 3.33 -12.79
N GLN A 172 -12.56 2.71 -12.96
CA GLN A 172 -12.82 1.38 -12.41
C GLN A 172 -11.86 0.33 -13.00
N ALA A 173 -11.66 0.32 -14.33
CA ALA A 173 -10.75 -0.63 -14.98
C ALA A 173 -9.28 -0.46 -14.52
N GLN A 174 -8.81 0.78 -14.37
CA GLN A 174 -7.45 1.03 -13.89
C GLN A 174 -7.29 0.71 -12.40
N LEU A 175 -8.28 1.04 -11.56
CA LEU A 175 -8.26 0.69 -10.15
C LEU A 175 -8.26 -0.82 -9.96
N ASP A 176 -9.08 -1.56 -10.71
CA ASP A 176 -9.13 -3.03 -10.64
C ASP A 176 -7.77 -3.65 -10.97
N ALA A 177 -7.18 -3.28 -12.12
CA ALA A 177 -5.87 -3.77 -12.54
C ALA A 177 -4.76 -3.39 -11.55
N TRP A 178 -4.82 -2.18 -11.00
CA TRP A 178 -3.89 -1.70 -9.98
C TRP A 178 -4.02 -2.49 -8.67
N LEU A 179 -5.24 -2.80 -8.24
CA LEU A 179 -5.52 -3.59 -7.03
C LEU A 179 -5.06 -5.03 -7.20
N VAL A 180 -5.38 -5.68 -8.34
CA VAL A 180 -4.90 -7.04 -8.64
C VAL A 180 -3.39 -7.09 -8.55
N ALA A 181 -2.70 -6.13 -9.17
CA ALA A 181 -1.24 -6.09 -9.13
C ALA A 181 -0.71 -5.91 -7.69
N LEU A 182 -1.27 -4.99 -6.91
CA LEU A 182 -0.88 -4.79 -5.51
C LEU A 182 -1.12 -6.06 -4.67
N GLU A 183 -2.29 -6.66 -4.79
CA GLU A 183 -2.69 -7.89 -4.08
C GLU A 183 -1.74 -9.05 -4.38
N GLU A 184 -1.30 -9.22 -5.64
CA GLU A 184 -0.29 -10.22 -6.02
C GLU A 184 1.06 -9.99 -5.31
N ARG A 185 1.56 -8.75 -5.28
CA ARG A 185 2.84 -8.44 -4.60
C ARG A 185 2.72 -8.62 -3.09
N LEU A 186 1.57 -8.27 -2.50
CA LEU A 186 1.31 -8.50 -1.09
C LEU A 186 1.23 -10.00 -0.78
N ALA A 187 0.59 -10.81 -1.62
CA ALA A 187 0.54 -12.26 -1.42
C ALA A 187 1.94 -12.89 -1.40
N ILE A 188 2.83 -12.42 -2.27
CA ILE A 188 4.25 -12.82 -2.28
C ILE A 188 4.94 -12.42 -0.97
N LEU A 189 4.81 -11.17 -0.53
CA LEU A 189 5.41 -10.69 0.72
C LEU A 189 4.87 -11.44 1.94
N VAL A 190 3.56 -11.64 2.03
CA VAL A 190 2.92 -12.39 3.12
C VAL A 190 3.48 -13.80 3.20
N ARG A 191 3.58 -14.49 2.05
CA ARG A 191 4.16 -15.84 1.99
C ARG A 191 5.63 -15.82 2.42
N PHE A 192 6.42 -14.91 1.90
CA PHE A 192 7.84 -14.78 2.22
C PHE A 192 8.09 -14.50 3.71
N TYR A 193 7.33 -13.59 4.32
CA TYR A 193 7.43 -13.27 5.75
C TYR A 193 7.05 -14.46 6.63
N LYS A 194 5.98 -15.17 6.26
CA LYS A 194 5.53 -16.36 6.98
C LYS A 194 6.55 -17.50 6.88
N ASP A 195 6.97 -17.87 5.68
CA ASP A 195 7.87 -19.00 5.43
C ASP A 195 9.27 -18.72 5.99
N GLY A 196 9.71 -17.47 5.96
CA GLY A 196 10.98 -17.00 6.51
C GLY A 196 10.99 -16.71 8.01
N GLN A 197 9.83 -16.78 8.68
CA GLN A 197 9.65 -16.44 10.10
C GLN A 197 10.08 -15.00 10.44
N PHE A 198 9.64 -14.04 9.62
CA PHE A 198 9.94 -12.60 9.75
C PHE A 198 8.76 -11.74 10.27
N GLU A 199 7.64 -12.37 10.63
CA GLU A 199 6.39 -11.72 11.12
C GLU A 199 6.49 -11.03 12.50
#